data_AF-A0A1E4G5N3-F1
#
_entry.id   AF-A0A1E4G5N3-F1
#
_cell.length_a   1.000
_cell.length_b   1.000
_cell.length_c   1.000
_cell.angle_alpha   90.00
_cell.angle_beta   90.00
_cell.angle_gamma   90.00
#
_symmetry.space_group_name_H-M   'P 1'
#
loop_
_entity.id
_entity.type
_entity.pdbx_description
1 polymer ?
#
loop_
_entity_poly.entity_id
_entity_poly.type
_entity_poly.pdbx_seq_one_letter_code
_entity_poly.pdbx_strand_id
1 'polypeptide(L)'
;MDDIFRILLFIHIGALLYAATTNLIMPALVPRMIALGAEGRAQFAPLTRQLSINAKLSLAILVITGVLMVAIRYDAGLWANPWFTAKMIFVAVILVGIGLSLTPYGRRIPPRMFGMITRGALVGTIFCAVMAFH
;
A
#
# COMPACT_ATOMS: atom_id res chain seq x y z
N MET A 1 25.06 10.21 -6.53
CA MET A 1 24.14 9.43 -5.66
C MET A 1 22.88 10.21 -5.32
N ASP A 2 22.96 11.53 -5.13
CA ASP A 2 21.81 12.33 -4.71
C ASP A 2 20.67 12.38 -5.75
N ASP A 3 20.97 12.39 -7.05
CA ASP A 3 19.92 12.45 -8.10
C ASP A 3 19.10 11.16 -8.21
N ILE A 4 19.76 9.99 -8.13
CA ILE A 4 19.08 8.68 -8.15
C ILE A 4 18.17 8.55 -6.91
N PHE A 5 18.68 8.93 -5.73
CA PHE A 5 17.89 8.92 -4.52
C PHE A 5 16.68 9.85 -4.60
N ARG A 6 16.85 11.08 -5.13
CA ARG A 6 15.74 12.04 -5.33
C ARG A 6 14.68 11.51 -6.29
N ILE A 7 15.08 10.86 -7.39
CA ILE A 7 14.16 10.22 -8.33
C ILE A 7 13.39 9.09 -7.64
N LEU A 8 14.09 8.20 -6.91
CA LEU A 8 13.44 7.12 -6.16
C LEU A 8 12.48 7.66 -5.11
N LEU A 9 12.86 8.73 -4.41
CA LEU A 9 12.01 9.39 -3.41
C LEU A 9 10.76 9.98 -4.06
N PHE A 10 10.89 10.63 -5.21
CA PHE A 10 9.75 11.17 -5.97
C PHE A 10 8.80 10.05 -6.39
N ILE A 11 9.31 8.95 -6.96
CA ILE A 11 8.51 7.78 -7.34
C ILE A 11 7.84 7.16 -6.11
N HIS A 12 8.57 7.05 -4.99
CA HIS A 12 8.06 6.49 -3.73
C HIS A 12 6.89 7.31 -3.18
N ILE A 13 7.03 8.64 -3.12
CA ILE A 13 5.97 9.53 -2.65
C ILE A 13 4.77 9.51 -3.60
N GLY A 14 5.00 9.50 -4.92
CA GLY A 14 3.94 9.36 -5.92
C GLY A 14 3.17 8.04 -5.77
N ALA A 15 3.87 6.93 -5.55
CA ALA A 15 3.27 5.63 -5.29
C ALA A 15 2.46 5.61 -3.98
N LEU A 16 2.96 6.26 -2.93
CA LEU A 16 2.27 6.42 -1.65
C LEU A 16 0.96 7.19 -1.83
N LEU A 17 1.01 8.34 -2.49
CA LEU A 17 -0.14 9.19 -2.76
C LEU A 17 -1.21 8.44 -3.57
N TYR A 18 -0.80 7.69 -4.60
CA TYR A 18 -1.72 6.91 -5.41
C TYR A 18 -2.40 5.79 -4.61
N ALA A 19 -1.61 5.03 -3.82
CA ALA A 19 -2.13 3.97 -2.96
C ALA A 19 -3.07 4.53 -1.88
N ALA A 20 -2.71 5.65 -1.25
CA ALA A 20 -3.54 6.33 -0.26
C ALA A 20 -4.86 6.81 -0.87
N THR A 21 -4.80 7.50 -2.00
CA THR A 21 -5.99 8.01 -2.72
C THR A 21 -6.94 6.87 -3.07
N THR A 22 -6.42 5.75 -3.58
CA THR A 22 -7.27 4.60 -3.92
C THR A 22 -7.92 3.98 -2.68
N ASN A 23 -7.20 3.89 -1.56
CA ASN A 23 -7.72 3.41 -0.28
C ASN A 23 -8.82 4.33 0.31
N LEU A 24 -8.84 5.61 -0.07
CA LEU A 24 -9.86 6.59 0.31
C LEU A 24 -11.07 6.59 -0.65
N ILE A 25 -10.85 6.40 -1.95
CA ILE A 25 -11.92 6.43 -2.97
C ILE A 25 -12.74 5.14 -2.99
N MET A 26 -12.09 3.97 -2.96
CA MET A 26 -12.77 2.66 -3.07
C MET A 26 -13.92 2.47 -2.06
N PRO A 27 -13.81 2.85 -0.78
CA PRO A 27 -14.88 2.74 0.21
C PRO A 27 -16.08 3.64 -0.07
N ALA A 28 -15.88 4.76 -0.76
CA ALA A 28 -16.97 5.64 -1.18
C ALA A 28 -17.64 5.14 -2.47
N LEU A 29 -16.86 4.49 -3.35
CA LEU A 29 -17.32 4.08 -4.68
C LEU A 29 -18.05 2.73 -4.66
N VAL A 30 -17.55 1.74 -3.89
CA VAL A 30 -18.12 0.38 -3.85
C VAL A 30 -19.57 0.34 -3.34
N PRO A 31 -19.95 1.03 -2.24
CA PRO A 31 -21.34 1.06 -1.79
C PRO A 31 -22.29 1.69 -2.80
N ARG A 32 -21.84 2.74 -3.53
CA ARG A 32 -22.62 3.39 -4.59
C ARG A 32 -22.85 2.45 -5.77
N MET A 33 -21.84 1.69 -6.15
CA MET A 33 -21.96 0.65 -7.18
C MET A 33 -23.00 -0.42 -6.79
N ILE A 34 -23.03 -0.82 -5.52
CA ILE A 34 -24.00 -1.80 -5.00
C ILE A 34 -25.42 -1.21 -5.00
N ALA A 35 -25.58 0.03 -4.55
CA ALA A 35 -26.87 0.71 -4.49
C ALA A 35 -27.54 0.89 -5.86
N LEU A 36 -26.74 1.10 -6.91
CA LEU A 36 -27.20 1.28 -8.29
C LEU A 36 -27.44 -0.06 -9.04
N GLY A 37 -27.28 -1.21 -8.38
CA GLY A 37 -27.66 -2.52 -8.92
C GLY A 37 -26.93 -2.95 -10.20
N ALA A 38 -27.66 -3.29 -11.25
CA ALA A 38 -27.08 -3.77 -12.51
C ALA A 38 -26.39 -2.64 -13.30
N GLU A 39 -26.99 -1.46 -13.36
CA GLU A 39 -26.44 -0.29 -14.04
C GLU A 39 -25.16 0.22 -13.35
N GLY A 40 -25.18 0.28 -12.02
CA GLY A 40 -24.01 0.62 -11.23
C GLY A 40 -22.83 -0.31 -11.48
N ARG A 41 -23.08 -1.63 -11.55
CA ARG A 41 -22.04 -2.60 -11.87
C ARG A 41 -21.50 -2.43 -13.28
N ALA A 42 -22.34 -2.14 -14.27
CA ALA A 42 -21.88 -1.93 -15.64
C ALA A 42 -20.92 -0.73 -15.77
N GLN A 43 -21.19 0.37 -15.04
CA GLN A 43 -20.34 1.56 -15.09
C GLN A 43 -19.13 1.51 -14.15
N PHE A 44 -19.31 1.07 -12.90
CA PHE A 44 -18.28 1.21 -11.84
C PHE A 44 -17.44 -0.06 -11.62
N ALA A 45 -17.88 -1.25 -12.06
CA ALA A 45 -17.07 -2.46 -11.92
C ALA A 45 -15.70 -2.40 -12.65
N PRO A 46 -15.59 -1.91 -13.91
CA PRO A 46 -14.29 -1.78 -14.55
C PRO A 46 -13.37 -0.78 -13.84
N LEU A 47 -13.93 0.35 -13.38
CA LEU A 47 -13.20 1.37 -12.61
C LEU A 47 -12.66 0.82 -11.28
N THR A 48 -13.51 0.17 -10.48
CA THR A 48 -13.08 -0.45 -9.20
C THR A 48 -12.01 -1.51 -9.41
N ARG A 49 -12.10 -2.30 -10.48
CA ARG A 49 -11.09 -3.32 -10.82
C ARG A 49 -9.75 -2.67 -11.18
N GLN A 50 -9.76 -1.66 -12.04
CA GLN A 50 -8.54 -0.94 -12.42
C GLN A 50 -7.90 -0.24 -11.22
N LEU A 51 -8.69 0.46 -10.40
CA LEU A 51 -8.22 1.08 -9.16
C LEU A 51 -7.56 0.05 -8.24
N SER A 52 -8.19 -1.12 -8.06
CA SER A 52 -7.62 -2.21 -7.24
C SER A 52 -6.29 -2.72 -7.79
N ILE A 53 -6.17 -2.89 -9.10
CA ILE A 53 -4.91 -3.33 -9.74
C ILE A 53 -3.83 -2.27 -9.58
N ASN A 54 -4.14 -1.02 -9.88
CA ASN A 54 -3.18 0.07 -9.80
C ASN A 54 -2.73 0.31 -8.36
N ALA A 55 -3.62 0.20 -7.37
CA ALA A 55 -3.23 0.29 -5.96
C ALA A 55 -2.24 -0.81 -5.54
N LYS A 56 -2.44 -2.05 -6.03
CA LYS A 56 -1.49 -3.15 -5.78
C LYS A 56 -0.14 -2.90 -6.44
N LEU A 57 -0.13 -2.39 -7.67
CA LEU A 57 1.09 -2.00 -8.38
C LEU A 57 1.80 -0.85 -7.67
N SER A 58 1.08 0.19 -7.25
CA SER A 58 1.65 1.30 -6.48
C SER A 58 2.23 0.82 -5.15
N LEU A 59 1.59 -0.11 -4.45
CA LEU A 59 2.17 -0.71 -3.24
C LEU A 59 3.45 -1.50 -3.54
N ALA A 60 3.49 -2.25 -4.64
CA ALA A 60 4.72 -2.95 -5.05
C ALA A 60 5.85 -1.95 -5.35
N ILE A 61 5.55 -0.88 -6.11
CA ILE A 61 6.51 0.20 -6.40
C ILE A 61 6.98 0.87 -5.11
N LEU A 62 6.07 1.14 -4.18
CA LEU A 62 6.39 1.72 -2.87
C LEU A 62 7.42 0.86 -2.12
N VAL A 63 7.20 -0.45 -2.05
CA VAL A 63 8.13 -1.37 -1.37
C VAL A 63 9.48 -1.40 -2.07
N ILE A 64 9.50 -1.59 -3.38
CA ILE A 64 10.74 -1.70 -4.17
C ILE A 64 11.58 -0.42 -4.03
N THR A 65 10.94 0.74 -4.24
CA THR A 65 11.62 2.04 -4.11
C THR A 65 12.08 2.30 -2.69
N GLY A 66 11.31 1.91 -1.67
CA GLY A 66 11.70 2.02 -0.27
C GLY A 66 12.95 1.22 0.07
N VAL A 67 13.02 -0.04 -0.36
CA VAL A 67 14.19 -0.90 -0.16
C VAL A 67 15.42 -0.37 -0.91
N LEU A 68 15.24 0.08 -2.16
CA LEU A 68 16.33 0.66 -2.95
C LEU A 68 16.89 1.94 -2.31
N MET A 69 16.02 2.83 -1.81
CA MET A 69 16.45 4.04 -1.11
C MET A 69 17.28 3.72 0.14
N VAL A 70 16.90 2.68 0.89
CA VAL A 70 17.67 2.20 2.05
C VAL A 70 19.02 1.67 1.60
N ALA A 71 19.05 0.80 0.60
CA ALA A 71 20.30 0.20 0.10
C ALA A 71 21.30 1.21 -0.47
N ILE A 72 20.82 2.34 -1.03
CA ILE A 72 21.68 3.35 -1.66
C ILE A 72 22.16 4.41 -0.66
N ARG A 73 21.32 4.81 0.29
CA ARG A 73 21.59 5.98 1.15
C ARG A 73 21.91 5.63 2.59
N TYR A 74 21.47 4.48 3.07
CA TYR A 74 21.58 4.10 4.48
C TYR A 74 22.45 2.86 4.64
N ASP A 75 23.32 2.91 5.64
CA ASP A 75 24.12 1.76 6.10
C ASP A 75 23.21 0.65 6.65
N ALA A 76 23.71 -0.59 6.69
CA ALA A 76 23.13 -1.70 7.44
C ALA A 76 22.72 -1.34 8.89
N GLY A 77 23.34 -0.35 9.52
CA GLY A 77 22.97 0.21 10.82
C GLY A 77 21.53 0.72 10.91
N LEU A 78 20.87 1.05 9.79
CA LEU A 78 19.45 1.41 9.79
C LEU A 78 18.54 0.25 10.23
N TRP A 79 18.95 -0.99 9.97
CA TRP A 79 18.23 -2.18 10.44
C TRP A 79 18.29 -2.35 11.96
N ALA A 80 19.26 -1.72 12.63
CA ALA A 80 19.32 -1.68 14.09
C ALA A 80 18.29 -0.71 14.69
N ASN A 81 17.69 0.20 13.89
CA ASN A 81 16.63 1.07 14.37
C ASN A 81 15.32 0.28 14.57
N PRO A 82 14.80 0.18 15.82
CA PRO A 82 13.58 -0.59 16.11
C PRO A 82 12.37 -0.09 15.31
N TRP A 83 12.27 1.21 15.04
CA TRP A 83 11.19 1.81 14.27
C TRP A 83 11.28 1.44 12.79
N PHE A 84 12.49 1.40 12.23
CA PHE A 84 12.70 0.95 10.86
C PHE A 84 12.28 -0.52 10.70
N THR A 85 12.69 -1.38 11.63
CA THR A 85 12.28 -2.79 11.62
C THR A 85 10.78 -2.97 11.81
N ALA A 86 10.15 -2.22 12.73
CA ALA A 86 8.69 -2.22 12.88
C ALA A 86 7.96 -1.78 11.60
N LYS A 87 8.45 -0.73 10.93
CA LYS A 87 7.94 -0.31 9.61
C LYS A 87 7.99 -1.47 8.61
N MET A 88 9.11 -2.18 8.54
CA MET A 88 9.27 -3.30 7.62
C MET A 88 8.33 -4.47 7.93
N ILE A 89 8.00 -4.71 9.21
CA ILE A 89 6.98 -5.69 9.60
C ILE A 89 5.60 -5.30 9.08
N PHE A 90 5.18 -4.04 9.25
CA PHE A 90 3.89 -3.58 8.72
C PHE A 90 3.81 -3.69 7.19
N VAL A 91 4.90 -3.38 6.49
CA VAL A 91 5.01 -3.58 5.04
C VAL A 91 4.85 -5.07 4.69
N ALA A 92 5.53 -5.96 5.42
CA ALA A 92 5.41 -7.41 5.21
C ALA A 92 3.95 -7.89 5.41
N VAL A 93 3.25 -7.40 6.42
CA VAL A 93 1.82 -7.71 6.65
C VAL A 93 0.95 -7.29 5.46
N ILE A 94 1.20 -6.10 4.90
CA ILE A 94 0.46 -5.62 3.71
C ILE A 94 0.74 -6.53 2.50
N LEU A 95 2.01 -6.89 2.27
CA LEU A 95 2.40 -7.75 1.15
C LEU A 95 1.80 -9.15 1.28
N VAL A 96 1.86 -9.76 2.46
CA VAL A 96 1.23 -11.06 2.75
C VAL A 96 -0.27 -10.96 2.53
N GLY A 97 -0.91 -9.89 2.99
CA GLY A 97 -2.33 -9.64 2.74
C GLY A 97 -2.67 -9.60 1.25
N ILE A 98 -1.91 -8.85 0.45
CA ILE A 98 -2.10 -8.77 -1.00
C ILE A 98 -1.87 -10.14 -1.64
N GLY A 99 -0.80 -10.84 -1.28
CA GLY A 99 -0.50 -12.19 -1.77
C GLY A 99 -1.64 -13.16 -1.50
N LEU A 100 -2.13 -13.19 -0.25
CA LEU A 100 -3.29 -14.00 0.14
C LEU A 100 -4.53 -13.62 -0.66
N SER A 101 -4.77 -12.33 -0.94
CA SER A 101 -5.92 -11.86 -1.74
C SER A 101 -5.94 -12.40 -3.18
N LEU A 102 -4.78 -12.81 -3.71
CA LEU A 102 -4.65 -13.41 -5.04
C LEU A 102 -4.87 -14.94 -5.00
N THR A 103 -4.85 -15.54 -3.82
CA THR A 103 -5.07 -16.98 -3.63
C THR A 103 -6.54 -17.29 -3.29
N PRO A 104 -6.99 -18.55 -3.46
CA PRO A 104 -8.32 -18.99 -3.03
C PRO A 104 -8.57 -18.76 -1.53
N TYR A 105 -7.52 -18.80 -0.71
CA TYR A 105 -7.59 -18.58 0.74
C TYR A 105 -7.98 -17.15 1.10
N GLY A 106 -7.58 -16.16 0.30
CA GLY A 106 -7.97 -14.76 0.51
C GLY A 106 -9.47 -14.52 0.41
N ARG A 107 -10.21 -15.35 -0.34
CA ARG A 107 -11.67 -15.25 -0.45
C ARG A 107 -12.40 -15.56 0.85
N ARG A 108 -11.73 -16.23 1.81
CA ARG A 108 -12.27 -16.52 3.15
C ARG A 108 -12.11 -15.37 4.12
N ILE A 109 -11.26 -14.38 3.81
CA ILE A 109 -11.02 -13.24 4.68
C ILE A 109 -12.13 -12.20 4.42
N PRO A 110 -12.90 -11.79 5.44
CA PRO A 110 -13.93 -10.77 5.27
C PRO A 110 -13.30 -9.46 4.76
N PRO A 111 -13.84 -8.85 3.68
CA PRO A 111 -13.26 -7.66 3.05
C PRO A 111 -13.08 -6.48 4.02
N ARG A 112 -13.97 -6.36 5.01
CA ARG A 112 -13.89 -5.34 6.07
C ARG A 112 -12.65 -5.52 6.94
N MET A 113 -12.38 -6.75 7.36
CA MET A 113 -11.21 -7.06 8.20
C MET A 113 -9.91 -6.86 7.42
N PHE A 114 -9.89 -7.30 6.15
CA PHE A 114 -8.76 -7.04 5.26
C PHE A 114 -8.46 -5.54 5.10
N GLY A 115 -9.51 -4.73 4.88
CA GLY A 115 -9.40 -3.28 4.79
C GLY A 115 -8.91 -2.62 6.09
N MET A 116 -9.38 -3.09 7.25
CA MET A 116 -8.91 -2.60 8.55
C MET A 116 -7.44 -2.92 8.79
N ILE A 117 -7.02 -4.17 8.54
CA ILE A 117 -5.62 -4.60 8.73
C ILE A 117 -4.69 -3.81 7.82
N THR A 118 -5.01 -3.70 6.53
CA THR A 118 -4.17 -2.99 5.56
C THR A 118 -4.07 -1.49 5.85
N ARG A 119 -5.16 -0.85 6.29
CA ARG A 119 -5.13 0.56 6.74
C ARG A 119 -4.35 0.75 8.02
N GLY A 120 -4.55 -0.11 9.02
CA GLY A 120 -3.82 -0.06 10.28
C GLY A 120 -2.32 -0.23 10.04
N ALA A 121 -1.94 -1.20 9.20
CA ALA A 121 -0.56 -1.41 8.79
C ALA A 121 0.00 -0.20 8.01
N LEU A 122 -0.78 0.45 7.15
CA LEU A 122 -0.35 1.66 6.44
C LEU A 122 -0.06 2.81 7.41
N VAL A 123 -0.96 3.06 8.36
CA VAL A 123 -0.80 4.10 9.39
C VAL A 123 0.43 3.79 10.25
N GLY A 124 0.58 2.54 10.71
CA GLY A 124 1.76 2.09 11.44
C GLY A 124 3.05 2.28 10.65
N THR A 125 3.04 1.97 9.34
CA THR A 125 4.19 2.17 8.44
C THR A 125 4.59 3.64 8.37
N ILE A 126 3.62 4.56 8.23
CA ILE A 126 3.87 6.00 8.17
C ILE A 126 4.42 6.51 9.51
N PHE A 127 3.79 6.12 10.63
CA PHE A 127 4.24 6.51 11.97
C PHE A 127 5.67 6.03 12.25
N CYS A 128 5.95 4.75 12.00
CA CYS A 128 7.29 4.19 12.16
C CYS A 128 8.30 4.83 11.21
N ALA A 129 7.90 5.25 10.01
CA ALA A 129 8.78 5.99 9.11
C ALA A 129 9.17 7.35 9.69
N VAL A 130 8.21 8.12 10.23
CA VAL A 130 8.51 9.42 10.86
C VAL A 130 9.47 9.23 12.04
N MET A 131 9.22 8.25 12.90
CA MET A 131 10.06 7.97 14.07
C MET A 131 11.46 7.43 13.71
N ALA A 132 11.60 6.74 12.58
CA ALA A 132 12.86 6.15 12.16
C ALA A 132 13.84 7.17 11.53
N PHE A 133 13.31 8.27 10.99
CA PHE A 133 14.08 9.25 10.20
C PHE A 133 14.03 10.68 10.77
N HIS A 134 13.52 10.85 11.99
CA HIS A 134 13.65 12.09 12.79
C HIS A 134 14.98 12.10 13.56
#